data_AF-A0A9C9NEZ1-F1
#
_entry.id   AF-A0A9C9NEZ1-F1
#
_cell.length_a   1.000
_cell.length_b   1.000
_cell.length_c   1.000
_cell.angle_alpha   90.00
_cell.angle_beta   90.00
_cell.angle_gamma   90.00
#
_symmetry.space_group_name_H-M   'P 1'
#
loop_
_entity.id
_entity.type
_entity.pdbx_description
1 polymer ?
#
loop_
_entity_poly.entity_id
_entity_poly.type
_entity_poly.pdbx_seq_one_letter_code
_entity_poly.pdbx_strand_id
1 'polypeptide(L)' 'MPNPARTASLAIDPTLFAEAKALKIDLAKAAEDGIAKAVRAVHAAQWQEANQDALASSNRYVEAEGIPLAKHRQF' A
#
# COMPACT_ATOMS: atom_id res chain seq x y z
N MET A 1 19.94 -6.70 13.59
CA MET A 1 21.04 -6.51 12.60
C MET A 1 20.45 -5.80 11.39
N PRO A 2 21.07 -4.74 10.85
CA PRO A 2 20.59 -4.15 9.59
C PRO A 2 20.75 -5.19 8.48
N ASN A 3 19.69 -5.42 7.71
CA ASN A 3 19.71 -6.34 6.57
C ASN A 3 20.62 -5.75 5.48
N PRO A 4 21.59 -6.48 4.92
CA PRO A 4 22.47 -5.92 3.88
C PRO A 4 21.65 -5.46 2.67
N ALA A 5 21.88 -4.22 2.25
CA ALA A 5 21.28 -3.68 1.03
C ALA A 5 21.73 -4.52 -0.17
N ARG A 6 20.76 -4.97 -0.98
CA ARG A 6 21.03 -5.73 -2.20
C ARG A 6 20.98 -4.78 -3.39
N THR A 7 22.07 -4.71 -4.16
CA THR A 7 22.12 -3.95 -5.42
C THR A 7 21.40 -4.71 -6.52
N ALA A 8 20.52 -4.03 -7.25
CA ALA A 8 19.86 -4.54 -8.45
C ALA A 8 20.03 -3.53 -9.60
N SER A 9 20.35 -4.03 -10.80
CA SER A 9 20.38 -3.20 -12.01
C SER A 9 18.97 -3.11 -12.59
N LEU A 10 18.43 -1.89 -12.71
CA LEU A 10 17.12 -1.64 -13.31
C LEU A 10 17.23 -0.60 -14.42
N ALA A 11 16.43 -0.77 -15.47
CA ALA A 11 16.34 0.20 -16.55
C ALA A 11 15.37 1.32 -16.13
N ILE A 12 15.83 2.57 -16.25
CA ILE A 12 15.04 3.77 -15.95
C ILE A 12 15.00 4.61 -17.21
N ASP A 13 13.88 5.31 -17.42
CA ASP A 13 13.77 6.30 -18.48
C ASP A 13 14.90 7.36 -18.37
N PRO A 14 15.66 7.61 -19.45
CA PRO A 14 16.81 8.50 -19.41
C PRO A 14 16.43 9.97 -19.18
N THR A 15 15.24 10.39 -19.62
CA THR A 15 14.69 11.74 -19.37
C THR A 15 14.41 11.92 -17.89
N LEU A 16 13.73 10.94 -17.29
CA LEU A 16 13.41 10.95 -15.87
C LEU A 16 14.67 10.91 -14.99
N PHE A 17 15.68 10.15 -15.41
CA PHE A 17 16.97 10.12 -14.73
C PHE A 17 17.69 11.48 -14.78
N ALA A 18 17.69 12.13 -15.95
CA ALA A 18 18.30 13.45 -16.12
C ALA A 18 17.61 14.50 -15.24
N GLU A 19 16.28 14.49 -15.19
CA GLU A 19 15.47 15.37 -14.34
C GLU A 19 15.73 15.12 -12.84
N ALA A 20 15.72 13.87 -12.41
CA ALA A 20 16.00 13.51 -11.02
C ALA A 20 17.39 13.97 -10.58
N LYS A 21 18.39 13.84 -11.46
CA LYS A 21 19.75 14.33 -11.21
C LYS A 21 19.80 15.86 -11.14
N ALA A 22 19.09 16.57 -12.01
CA ALA A 22 19.01 18.03 -11.98
C ALA A 22 18.37 18.53 -10.68
N LEU A 23 17.37 17.82 -10.19
CA LEU A 23 16.65 18.11 -8.95
C LEU A 23 17.35 17.58 -7.68
N LYS A 24 18.50 16.91 -7.82
CA LYS A 24 19.26 16.29 -6.72
C LYS A 24 18.43 15.30 -5.89
N ILE A 25 17.54 14.56 -6.54
CA ILE A 25 16.72 13.54 -5.90
C ILE A 25 17.58 12.31 -5.60
N ASP A 26 17.42 11.76 -4.40
CA ASP A 26 18.02 10.47 -4.04
C ASP A 26 17.26 9.33 -4.71
N LEU A 27 17.81 8.83 -5.82
CA LEU A 27 17.24 7.76 -6.63
C LEU A 27 17.10 6.45 -5.86
N ALA A 28 18.04 6.12 -4.96
CA ALA A 28 17.99 4.88 -4.20
C ALA A 28 16.79 4.90 -3.24
N LYS A 29 16.62 6.01 -2.53
CA LYS A 29 15.48 6.22 -1.63
C LYS A 29 14.16 6.27 -2.39
N ALA A 30 14.10 6.98 -3.52
CA ALA A 30 12.90 7.05 -4.35
C ALA A 30 12.49 5.67 -4.91
N ALA A 31 13.47 4.85 -5.31
CA ALA A 31 13.22 3.49 -5.75
C ALA A 31 12.70 2.59 -4.62
N GLU A 32 13.31 2.66 -3.43
CA GLU A 32 12.86 1.93 -2.25
C GLU A 32 11.42 2.30 -1.88
N ASP A 33 11.10 3.59 -1.82
CA ASP A 33 9.75 4.08 -1.53
C ASP A 33 8.73 3.63 -2.58
N GLY A 34 9.12 3.65 -3.87
CA GLY A 34 8.29 3.16 -4.96
C GLY A 34 7.99 1.67 -4.85
N ILE A 35 9.01 0.86 -4.59
CA ILE A 35 8.87 -0.60 -4.40
C ILE A 35 8.01 -0.89 -3.17
N ALA A 36 8.26 -0.22 -2.04
CA ALA A 36 7.48 -0.40 -0.81
C ALA A 36 6.00 -0.08 -1.03
N LYS A 37 5.68 0.99 -1.77
CA LYS A 37 4.29 1.33 -2.15
C LYS A 37 3.66 0.27 -3.03
N ALA A 38 4.37 -0.21 -4.06
CA ALA A 38 3.86 -1.24 -4.97
C ALA A 38 3.60 -2.56 -4.24
N VAL A 39 4.51 -3.00 -3.38
CA VAL A 39 4.34 -4.22 -2.55
C VAL A 39 3.13 -4.09 -1.64
N ARG A 40 2.99 -2.95 -0.94
CA ARG A 40 1.82 -2.70 -0.09
C ARG A 40 0.51 -2.72 -0.87
N ALA A 41 0.48 -2.14 -2.06
CA ALA A 41 -0.71 -2.13 -2.92
C ALA A 41 -1.12 -3.55 -3.32
N VAL A 42 -0.15 -4.39 -3.73
CA VAL A 42 -0.41 -5.79 -4.08
C VAL A 42 -0.89 -6.59 -2.87
N HIS A 43 -0.24 -6.43 -1.71
CA HIS A 43 -0.66 -7.09 -0.48
C HIS A 43 -2.07 -6.65 -0.05
N ALA A 44 -2.38 -5.36 -0.16
CA ALA A 44 -3.71 -4.85 0.15
C ALA A 44 -4.78 -5.42 -0.79
N ALA A 45 -4.48 -5.51 -2.10
CA ALA A 45 -5.38 -6.11 -3.07
C ALA A 45 -5.63 -7.60 -2.78
N GLN A 46 -4.58 -8.36 -2.50
CA GLN A 46 -4.68 -9.78 -2.12
C GLN A 46 -5.46 -9.97 -0.81
N TRP A 47 -5.21 -9.13 0.19
CA TRP A 47 -5.95 -9.16 1.44
C TRP A 47 -7.43 -8.85 1.20
N GLN A 48 -7.73 -7.82 0.40
CA GLN A 48 -9.09 -7.46 0.07
C GLN A 48 -9.81 -8.61 -0.63
N GLU A 49 -9.17 -9.26 -1.61
CA GLU A 49 -9.70 -10.45 -2.30
C GLU A 49 -9.98 -11.59 -1.32
N ALA A 50 -9.01 -11.93 -0.47
CA ALA A 50 -9.15 -13.01 0.52
C ALA A 50 -10.22 -12.72 1.58
N ASN A 51 -10.52 -11.44 1.86
CA ASN A 51 -11.46 -11.03 2.91
C ASN A 51 -12.81 -10.55 2.33
N GLN A 52 -13.05 -10.68 1.01
CA GLN A 52 -14.30 -10.21 0.41
C GLN A 52 -15.53 -10.87 1.04
N ASP A 53 -15.50 -12.19 1.27
CA ASP A 53 -16.63 -12.92 1.86
C ASP A 53 -16.87 -12.52 3.32
N ALA A 54 -15.80 -12.31 4.09
CA ALA A 54 -15.88 -11.86 5.48
C ALA A 54 -16.44 -10.43 5.57
N LEU A 55 -15.96 -9.53 4.70
CA LEU A 55 -16.47 -8.16 4.60
C LEU A 55 -17.92 -8.13 4.13
N ALA A 56 -18.29 -8.94 3.14
CA ALA A 56 -19.66 -9.04 2.65
C ALA A 56 -20.62 -9.57 3.72
N SER A 57 -20.21 -10.61 4.47
CA SER A 57 -20.98 -11.13 5.61
C SER A 57 -21.19 -10.06 6.69
N SER A 58 -20.13 -9.34 7.06
CA SER A 58 -20.20 -8.24 8.02
C SER A 58 -21.10 -7.10 7.53
N ASN A 59 -21.02 -6.74 6.25
CA ASN A 59 -21.85 -5.70 5.66
C ASN A 59 -23.33 -6.10 5.65
N ARG A 60 -23.66 -7.34 5.26
CA ARG A 60 -25.05 -7.85 5.31
C ARG A 60 -25.61 -7.85 6.72
N TYR A 61 -24.79 -8.19 7.72
CA TYR A 61 -25.22 -8.14 9.12
C TYR A 61 -25.55 -6.71 9.55
N VAL A 62 -24.73 -5.73 9.19
CA VAL A 62 -25.00 -4.31 9.48
C VAL A 62 -26.21 -3.77 8.70
N GLU A 63 -26.42 -4.21 7.46
CA GLU A 63 -27.62 -3.85 6.67
C GLU A 63 -28.91 -4.42 7.27
N ALA A 64 -28.87 -5.66 7.78
CA ALA A 64 -30.02 -6.33 8.35
C ALA A 64 -30.33 -5.88 9.79
N GLU A 65 -29.31 -5.77 10.64
CA GLU A 65 -29.45 -5.58 12.09
C GLU A 65 -29.06 -4.17 12.56
N GLY A 66 -28.54 -3.33 11.66
CA GLY A 66 -27.99 -2.02 11.99
C GLY A 66 -26.58 -2.10 12.59
N ILE A 67 -26.02 -0.93 12.93
CA ILE A 67 -24.67 -0.87 13.53
C ILE A 67 -24.74 -1.39 14.97
N PRO A 68 -24.01 -2.46 15.32
CA PRO A 68 -24.00 -2.99 16.68
C PRO A 68 -23.53 -1.92 17.66
N LEU A 69 -24.20 -1.83 18.81
CA LEU A 69 -23.85 -0.91 19.90
C LEU A 69 -23.94 0.60 19.54
N ALA A 70 -24.57 0.98 18.42
CA ALA A 70 -24.80 2.38 18.06
C ALA A 70 -25.49 3.19 19.19
N LYS A 71 -26.33 2.52 19.98
CA LYS A 71 -27.02 3.08 21.16
C LYS A 71 -26.10 3.54 22.30
N HIS A 72 -24.81 3.23 22.26
CA HIS A 72 -23.83 3.64 23.27
C HIS A 72 -22.82 4.68 22.75
N ARG A 73 -22.98 5.17 21.52
CA ARG A 73 -22.10 6.21 20.95
C ARG A 73 -22.41 7.55 21.62
N GLN A 74 -21.50 8.02 22.47
CA GLN A 74 -21.53 9.40 23.00
C GLN A 74 -20.93 10.34 21.94
N PHE A 75 -21.63 11.43 21.63
CA PHE A 75 -21.21 12.47 20.69
C PHE A 75 -20.40 13.55 21.39
#